data_AF-A0A0A9DH54-F1
#
_entry.id   AF-A0A0A9DH54-F1
#
_cell.length_a   1.000
_cell.length_b   1.000
_cell.length_c   1.000
_cell.angle_alpha   90.00
_cell.angle_beta   90.00
_cell.angle_gamma   90.00
#
_symmetry.space_group_name_H-M   'P 1'
#
loop_
_entity.id
_entity.type
_entity.pdbx_description
1 polymer ?
#
loop_
_entity_poly.entity_id
_entity_poly.type
_entity_poly.pdbx_seq_one_letter_code
_entity_poly.pdbx_strand_id
1 'polypeptide(L)'
;MNTRVLKYDLGTQEISVIHLPPISCDHIVLMAADDGRLGLVRLEESRLYFWSMGAGPDGDVGWAQTRVIDLQMLLPFEPLCHPLEMAGFADAVGVLFMRTVDRVFSIDLNSCKARKVHEGFDVYGVVPFMSFYTPALGATSTGEGPRVGA
;
A
#
# COMPACT_ATOMS: atom_id res chain seq x y z
N MET A 1 9.48 -21.40 2.23
CA MET A 1 10.37 -20.25 2.55
C MET A 1 9.65 -19.38 3.57
N ASN A 2 10.33 -18.90 4.61
CA ASN A 2 9.73 -17.97 5.57
C ASN A 2 9.96 -16.55 5.08
N THR A 3 8.93 -15.92 4.53
CA THR A 3 9.00 -14.52 4.09
C THR A 3 9.08 -13.60 5.31
N ARG A 4 9.92 -12.57 5.21
CA ARG A 4 10.22 -11.63 6.31
C ARG A 4 10.09 -10.21 5.78
N VAL A 5 9.57 -9.33 6.63
CA VAL A 5 9.51 -7.90 6.37
C VAL A 5 10.50 -7.20 7.27
N LEU A 6 11.25 -6.25 6.71
CA LEU A 6 12.15 -5.41 7.48
C LEU A 6 11.37 -4.18 7.98
N LYS A 7 11.38 -3.95 9.29
CA LYS A 7 10.88 -2.72 9.92
C LYS A 7 12.08 -1.83 10.21
N TYR A 8 12.01 -0.58 9.78
CA TYR A 8 12.95 0.47 10.17
C TYR A 8 12.22 1.52 11.00
N ASP A 9 12.67 1.76 12.22
CA ASP A 9 12.12 2.79 13.10
C ASP A 9 12.86 4.12 12.87
N LEU A 10 12.17 5.15 12.41
CA LEU A 10 12.79 6.45 12.12
C LEU A 10 13.22 7.21 13.38
N GLY A 11 12.58 6.95 14.53
CA GLY A 11 12.87 7.62 15.79
C GLY A 11 14.09 7.03 16.49
N THR A 12 14.17 5.70 16.57
CA THR A 12 15.30 5.00 17.19
C THR A 12 16.44 4.69 16.21
N GLN A 13 16.17 4.78 14.90
CA GLN A 13 17.08 4.37 13.82
C GLN A 13 17.43 2.87 13.84
N GLU A 14 16.57 2.06 14.45
CA GLU A 14 16.79 0.62 14.58
C GLU A 14 16.07 -0.18 13.50
N ILE A 15 16.68 -1.31 13.14
CA ILE A 15 16.12 -2.29 12.22
C ILE A 15 15.65 -3.51 13.01
N SER A 16 14.41 -3.91 12.78
CA SER A 16 13.84 -5.16 13.31
C SER A 16 13.15 -5.97 12.22
N VAL A 17 12.85 -7.24 12.50
CA VAL A 17 12.24 -8.16 11.54
C VAL A 17 10.84 -8.51 11.98
N ILE A 18 9.90 -8.41 11.05
CA ILE A 18 8.52 -8.90 11.19
C ILE A 18 8.42 -10.21 10.43
N HIS A 19 8.02 -11.26 11.14
CA HIS A 19 7.69 -12.53 10.51
C HIS A 19 6.33 -12.44 9.85
N LEU A 20 6.24 -12.81 8.57
CA LEU A 20 4.97 -12.90 7.88
C LEU A 20 4.21 -14.17 8.32
N PRO A 21 2.87 -14.22 8.13
CA PRO A 21 2.15 -15.46 8.28
C PRO A 21 2.72 -16.51 7.31
N PRO A 22 2.48 -17.81 7.53
CA PRO A 22 2.95 -18.88 6.65
C PRO A 22 2.23 -18.80 5.28
N ILE A 23 2.70 -17.87 4.45
CA ILE A 23 2.14 -17.48 3.16
C ILE A 23 3.18 -17.81 2.08
N SER A 24 2.77 -18.43 0.97
CA SER A 24 3.62 -18.62 -0.20
C SER A 24 3.90 -17.29 -0.92
N CYS A 25 5.14 -17.11 -1.37
CA CYS A 25 5.85 -15.83 -1.45
C CYS A 25 5.45 -14.87 -2.58
N ASP A 26 4.63 -15.26 -3.55
CA ASP A 26 4.86 -14.68 -4.87
C ASP A 26 4.11 -13.36 -5.12
N HIS A 27 3.05 -13.07 -4.35
CA HIS A 27 2.26 -11.85 -4.54
C HIS A 27 1.77 -11.29 -3.20
N ILE A 28 2.57 -10.43 -2.57
CA ILE A 28 2.25 -9.76 -1.31
C ILE A 28 2.45 -8.24 -1.47
N VAL A 29 1.52 -7.44 -0.95
CA VAL A 29 1.68 -6.00 -0.79
C VAL A 29 1.44 -5.61 0.67
N LEU A 30 2.30 -4.74 1.20
CA LEU A 30 2.12 -4.13 2.52
C LEU A 30 1.20 -2.91 2.40
N MET A 31 0.33 -2.73 3.39
CA MET A 31 -0.65 -1.65 3.45
C MET A 31 -0.84 -1.18 4.89
N ALA A 32 -1.49 -0.04 5.12
CA ALA A 32 -2.12 0.18 6.42
C ALA A 32 -3.42 -0.64 6.48
N ALA A 33 -3.64 -1.30 7.60
CA ALA A 33 -4.92 -1.91 7.92
C ALA A 33 -5.92 -0.84 8.38
N ASP A 34 -7.20 -1.18 8.40
CA ASP A 34 -8.30 -0.28 8.78
C ASP A 34 -8.15 0.27 10.22
N ASP A 35 -7.42 -0.43 11.08
CA ASP A 35 -7.08 -0.03 12.44
C ASP A 35 -5.80 0.81 12.55
N GLY A 36 -5.24 1.23 11.41
CA GLY A 36 -4.00 2.01 11.32
C GLY A 36 -2.72 1.20 11.58
N ARG A 37 -2.84 -0.12 11.76
CA ARG A 37 -1.69 -1.01 11.98
C ARG A 37 -1.10 -1.49 10.65
N LEU A 38 0.00 -2.23 10.74
CA LEU A 38 0.58 -2.86 9.57
C LEU A 38 -0.37 -3.93 9.03
N GLY A 39 -0.83 -3.72 7.80
CA GLY A 39 -1.64 -4.65 7.04
C GLY A 39 -0.85 -5.32 5.92
N LEU A 40 -1.39 -6.45 5.46
CA LEU A 40 -0.84 -7.21 4.36
C LEU A 40 -1.98 -7.74 3.49
N VAL A 41 -1.79 -7.70 2.18
CA VAL A 41 -2.67 -8.35 1.21
C VAL A 41 -1.90 -9.38 0.41
N ARG A 42 -2.53 -10.53 0.15
CA ARG A 42 -2.02 -11.60 -0.71
C ARG A 42 -3.04 -11.92 -1.78
N LEU A 43 -2.55 -12.19 -2.98
CA LEU A 43 -3.36 -12.70 -4.09
C LEU A 43 -3.17 -14.22 -4.23
N GLU A 44 -4.27 -14.97 -4.26
CA GLU A 44 -4.29 -16.41 -4.55
C GLU A 44 -5.57 -16.76 -5.31
N GLU A 45 -5.44 -17.43 -6.47
CA GLU A 45 -6.57 -17.92 -7.28
C GLU A 45 -7.65 -16.86 -7.61
N SER A 46 -7.28 -15.58 -7.75
CA SER A 46 -8.18 -14.42 -7.93
C SER A 46 -8.90 -13.95 -6.66
N ARG A 47 -8.44 -14.33 -5.48
CA ARG A 47 -8.91 -13.80 -4.20
C ARG A 47 -7.83 -12.98 -3.52
N LEU A 48 -8.24 -11.83 -3.00
CA LEU A 48 -7.42 -11.01 -2.13
C LEU A 48 -7.71 -11.38 -0.68
N TYR A 49 -6.69 -11.85 0.02
CA TYR A 49 -6.75 -12.13 1.44
C TYR A 49 -6.06 -11.01 2.19
N PHE A 50 -6.70 -10.48 3.21
CA PHE A 50 -6.20 -9.36 4.00
C PHE A 50 -5.87 -9.82 5.41
N TRP A 51 -4.74 -9.36 5.93
CA TRP A 51 -4.33 -9.54 7.31
C TRP A 51 -4.01 -8.19 7.95
N SER A 52 -4.27 -8.07 9.25
CA SER A 52 -3.76 -6.99 10.10
C SER A 52 -2.89 -7.58 11.20
N MET A 53 -1.80 -6.88 11.51
CA MET A 53 -0.97 -7.19 12.67
C MET A 53 -1.65 -6.64 13.94
N GLY A 54 -1.77 -7.46 14.97
CA GLY A 54 -2.34 -7.04 16.25
C GLY A 54 -2.00 -7.98 17.38
N ALA A 55 -2.42 -7.64 18.60
CA ALA A 55 -2.38 -8.56 19.72
C ALA A 55 -3.45 -9.63 19.51
N GLY A 56 -3.03 -10.90 19.56
CA GLY A 56 -3.92 -12.05 19.60
C GLY A 56 -4.65 -12.17 20.94
N PRO A 57 -5.55 -13.14 21.07
CA PRO A 57 -6.32 -13.38 22.30
C PRO A 57 -5.44 -13.57 23.54
N ASP A 58 -4.25 -14.14 23.34
CA ASP A 58 -3.28 -14.45 24.38
C ASP A 58 -2.27 -13.32 24.64
N GLY A 59 -2.44 -12.15 23.98
CA GLY A 59 -1.55 -11.00 24.09
C GLY A 59 -0.32 -11.04 23.16
N ASP A 60 -0.07 -12.17 22.49
CA ASP A 60 1.01 -12.29 21.50
C ASP A 60 0.74 -11.46 20.25
N VAL A 61 1.75 -10.72 19.77
CA VAL A 61 1.64 -9.94 18.53
C VAL A 61 1.75 -10.89 17.33
N GLY A 62 0.69 -10.94 16.53
CA GLY A 62 0.61 -11.82 15.38
C GLY A 62 -0.24 -11.24 14.26
N TRP A 63 -0.36 -12.01 13.19
CA TRP A 63 -1.22 -11.67 12.05
C TRP A 63 -2.57 -12.35 12.19
N ALA A 64 -3.64 -11.58 12.01
CA ALA A 64 -5.00 -12.11 11.93
C ALA A 64 -5.59 -11.79 10.55
N GLN A 65 -6.23 -12.79 9.92
CA GLN A 65 -6.94 -12.56 8.67
C GLN A 65 -8.20 -11.72 8.95
N THR A 66 -8.35 -10.60 8.26
CA THR A 66 -9.44 -9.65 8.52
C THR A 66 -10.58 -9.77 7.53
N ARG A 67 -10.28 -9.96 6.24
CA ARG A 67 -11.29 -10.10 5.18
C ARG A 67 -10.77 -10.80 3.94
N VAL A 68 -11.68 -11.22 3.06
CA VAL A 68 -11.40 -11.79 1.74
C VAL A 68 -12.26 -11.07 0.70
N ILE A 69 -11.66 -10.74 -0.44
CA ILE A 69 -12.37 -10.16 -1.60
C ILE A 69 -12.19 -11.10 -2.80
N ASP A 70 -13.30 -11.46 -3.43
CA ASP A 70 -13.29 -12.23 -4.68
C ASP A 70 -13.21 -11.27 -5.89
N LEU A 71 -12.10 -11.31 -6.62
CA LEU A 71 -11.88 -10.42 -7.75
C LEU A 71 -12.77 -10.74 -8.95
N GLN A 72 -13.25 -11.99 -9.07
CA GLN A 72 -14.17 -12.36 -10.15
C GLN A 72 -15.48 -11.60 -10.07
N MET A 73 -15.85 -11.11 -8.88
CA MET A 73 -17.05 -10.29 -8.69
C MET A 73 -16.82 -8.81 -9.01
N LEU A 74 -15.57 -8.33 -8.99
CA LEU A 74 -15.28 -6.89 -9.04
C LEU A 74 -14.82 -6.45 -10.43
N LEU A 75 -14.08 -7.32 -11.10
CA LEU A 75 -13.50 -7.03 -12.40
C LEU A 75 -14.45 -7.56 -13.47
N PRO A 76 -14.79 -6.76 -14.49
CA PRO A 76 -15.58 -7.22 -15.63
C PRO A 76 -14.68 -8.14 -16.48
N PHE A 77 -14.48 -9.38 -16.04
CA PHE A 77 -13.63 -10.31 -16.75
C PHE A 77 -14.43 -11.13 -17.75
N GLU A 78 -14.18 -10.81 -19.04
CA GLU A 78 -13.82 -11.88 -19.97
C GLU A 78 -12.69 -12.72 -19.35
N PRO A 79 -12.66 -14.04 -19.56
CA PRO A 79 -11.66 -14.91 -18.94
C PRO A 79 -10.26 -14.32 -19.12
N LEU A 80 -9.60 -14.02 -17.99
CA LEU A 80 -8.23 -13.53 -17.96
C LEU A 80 -7.34 -14.56 -18.67
N CYS A 81 -6.89 -14.24 -19.88
CA CYS A 81 -5.89 -15.07 -20.57
C CYS A 81 -4.51 -14.99 -19.89
N HIS A 82 -4.31 -14.04 -18.96
CA HIS A 82 -3.02 -13.72 -18.36
C HIS A 82 -3.09 -13.74 -16.82
N PRO A 83 -1.98 -14.08 -16.13
CA PRO A 83 -1.88 -13.98 -14.69
C PRO A 83 -2.15 -12.55 -14.21
N LEU A 84 -2.88 -12.44 -13.11
CA LEU A 84 -3.11 -11.18 -12.43
C LEU A 84 -2.07 -11.02 -11.32
N GLU A 85 -1.48 -9.84 -11.21
CA GLU A 85 -0.44 -9.55 -10.21
C GLU A 85 -0.76 -8.24 -9.48
N MET A 86 -0.36 -8.13 -8.22
CA MET A 86 -0.45 -6.87 -7.48
C MET A 86 0.75 -5.98 -7.82
N ALA A 87 0.46 -4.70 -8.14
CA ALA A 87 1.46 -3.75 -8.60
C ALA A 87 1.79 -2.65 -7.57
N GLY A 88 0.92 -2.43 -6.59
CA GLY A 88 1.14 -1.44 -5.52
C GLY A 88 -0.14 -1.06 -4.78
N PHE A 89 -0.02 -0.27 -3.71
CA PHE A 89 -1.12 0.20 -2.89
C PHE A 89 -0.99 1.69 -2.57
N ALA A 90 -2.07 2.44 -2.73
CA ALA A 90 -2.16 3.86 -2.39
C ALA A 90 -2.93 4.02 -1.08
N ASP A 91 -2.17 4.14 0.01
CA ASP A 91 -2.68 4.12 1.38
C ASP A 91 -3.76 5.17 1.65
N ALA A 92 -3.48 6.45 1.37
CA ALA A 92 -4.39 7.52 1.77
C ALA A 92 -5.74 7.53 1.02
N VAL A 93 -5.91 6.70 -0.02
CA VAL A 93 -7.18 6.53 -0.74
C VAL A 93 -7.68 5.08 -0.74
N GLY A 94 -6.99 4.15 -0.08
CA GLY A 94 -7.42 2.75 0.00
C GLY A 94 -7.53 2.05 -1.36
N VAL A 95 -6.61 2.34 -2.29
CA VAL A 95 -6.65 1.79 -3.66
C VAL A 95 -5.53 0.80 -3.89
N LEU A 96 -5.89 -0.43 -4.29
CA LEU A 96 -4.95 -1.45 -4.75
C LEU A 96 -4.80 -1.39 -6.27
N PHE A 97 -3.56 -1.44 -6.76
CA PHE A 97 -3.27 -1.56 -8.18
C PHE A 97 -2.96 -3.01 -8.53
N MET A 98 -3.59 -3.50 -9.58
CA MET A 98 -3.36 -4.82 -10.14
C MET A 98 -2.99 -4.69 -11.61
N ARG A 99 -2.17 -5.61 -12.11
CA ARG A 99 -1.75 -5.64 -13.51
C ARG A 99 -1.98 -7.00 -14.13
N THR A 100 -2.24 -6.98 -15.43
CA THR A 100 -2.03 -8.10 -16.36
C THR A 100 -0.84 -7.75 -17.25
N VAL A 101 -0.54 -8.60 -18.22
CA VAL A 101 0.50 -8.35 -19.23
C VAL A 101 0.28 -7.04 -20.00
N ASP A 102 -0.96 -6.64 -20.21
CA ASP A 102 -1.36 -5.58 -21.13
C ASP A 102 -2.22 -4.46 -20.48
N ARG A 103 -2.55 -4.57 -19.18
CA ARG A 103 -3.48 -3.64 -18.52
C ARG A 103 -3.11 -3.42 -17.07
N VAL A 104 -3.48 -2.25 -16.57
CA VAL A 104 -3.48 -1.93 -15.14
C VAL A 104 -4.89 -1.55 -14.70
N PHE A 105 -5.30 -2.11 -13.58
CA PHE A 105 -6.55 -1.82 -12.90
C PHE A 105 -6.26 -1.20 -11.55
N SER A 106 -7.12 -0.28 -11.13
CA SER A 106 -7.17 0.14 -9.74
C SER A 106 -8.47 -0.36 -9.13
N ILE A 107 -8.38 -0.88 -7.91
CA ILE A 107 -9.49 -1.41 -7.13
C ILE A 107 -9.62 -0.56 -5.88
N ASP A 108 -10.75 0.14 -5.76
CA ASP A 108 -11.15 0.78 -4.50
C ASP A 108 -11.60 -0.32 -3.54
N LEU A 109 -10.87 -0.48 -2.43
CA LEU A 109 -11.10 -1.53 -1.45
C LEU A 109 -12.29 -1.27 -0.53
N ASN A 110 -12.83 -0.04 -0.52
CA ASN A 110 -14.01 0.32 0.26
C ASN A 110 -15.28 0.09 -0.54
N SER A 111 -15.29 0.52 -1.81
CA SER A 111 -16.44 0.33 -2.70
C SER A 111 -16.42 -0.99 -3.45
N CYS A 112 -15.30 -1.73 -3.39
CA CYS A 112 -15.06 -2.94 -4.18
C CYS A 112 -15.25 -2.70 -5.68
N LYS A 113 -14.92 -1.51 -6.18
CA LYS A 113 -15.06 -1.17 -7.60
C LYS A 113 -13.70 -1.17 -8.28
N ALA A 114 -13.63 -1.86 -9.40
CA ALA A 114 -12.46 -1.84 -10.27
C ALA A 114 -12.63 -0.85 -11.43
N ARG A 115 -11.55 -0.19 -11.82
CA ARG A 115 -11.44 0.61 -13.05
C ARG A 115 -10.13 0.31 -13.77
N LYS A 116 -10.16 0.23 -15.10
CA LYS A 116 -8.95 0.21 -15.92
C LYS A 116 -8.32 1.61 -15.89
N VAL A 117 -7.02 1.69 -15.56
CA VAL A 117 -6.27 2.96 -15.50
C VAL A 117 -5.19 3.05 -16.56
N HIS A 118 -4.78 1.92 -17.14
CA HIS A 118 -3.81 1.87 -18.22
C HIS A 118 -4.04 0.65 -19.13
N GLU A 119 -3.69 0.79 -20.40
CA GLU A 119 -3.65 -0.28 -21.40
C GLU A 119 -2.35 -0.12 -22.19
N GLY A 120 -1.54 -1.17 -22.20
CA GLY A 120 -0.17 -1.18 -22.68
C GLY A 120 0.62 -2.33 -22.07
N PHE A 121 1.62 -2.80 -22.81
CA PHE A 121 2.52 -3.86 -22.38
C PHE A 121 3.64 -3.32 -21.47
N ASP A 122 4.32 -4.23 -20.76
CA ASP A 122 5.57 -3.96 -20.03
C ASP A 122 5.48 -2.99 -18.84
N VAL A 123 4.36 -3.00 -18.11
CA VAL A 123 4.24 -2.27 -16.84
C VAL A 123 4.84 -3.06 -15.68
N TYR A 124 6.07 -2.71 -15.27
CA TYR A 124 6.80 -3.40 -14.21
C TYR A 124 6.48 -2.97 -12.76
N GLY A 125 5.86 -1.81 -12.56
CA GLY A 125 5.48 -1.34 -11.24
C GLY A 125 4.59 -0.11 -11.29
N VAL A 126 3.86 0.12 -10.21
CA VAL A 126 3.02 1.31 -10.04
C VAL A 126 3.46 2.04 -8.78
N VAL A 127 3.86 3.30 -8.93
CA VAL A 127 4.19 4.18 -7.81
C VAL A 127 3.05 5.19 -7.65
N PRO A 128 2.11 4.98 -6.71
CA PRO A 128 1.06 5.95 -6.47
C PRO A 128 1.65 7.21 -5.84
N PHE A 129 1.35 8.35 -6.45
CA PHE A 129 1.78 9.66 -5.99
C PHE A 129 0.56 10.45 -5.48
N MET A 130 0.64 10.96 -4.25
CA MET A 130 -0.53 11.55 -3.57
C MET A 130 -0.40 13.04 -3.29
N SER A 131 0.80 13.56 -3.03
CA SER A 131 0.99 14.98 -2.75
C SER A 131 2.45 15.42 -2.96
N PHE A 132 2.64 16.71 -3.25
CA PHE A 132 3.94 17.35 -3.23
C PHE A 132 4.20 17.96 -1.86
N TYR A 133 5.41 17.76 -1.32
CA TYR A 133 5.88 18.61 -0.22
C TYR A 133 6.39 19.93 -0.81
N THR A 134 5.61 21.00 -0.61
CA THR A 134 6.04 22.36 -0.97
C THR A 134 6.33 23.11 0.32
N PRO A 135 7.61 23.24 0.75
CA PRO A 135 7.94 23.99 1.95
C PRO A 135 7.58 25.46 1.74
N ALA A 136 6.88 26.06 2.70
CA ALA A 136 6.59 27.49 2.67
C ALA A 136 7.91 28.26 2.75
N LEU A 137 8.18 29.11 1.75
CA LEU A 137 9.31 30.04 1.80
C LEU A 137 9.02 31.04 2.92
N GLY A 138 9.69 30.90 4.06
CA GLY A 138 9.54 31.84 5.17
C GLY A 138 9.89 33.25 4.68
N ALA A 139 8.90 34.14 4.65
CA ALA A 139 9.12 35.54 4.36
C ALA A 139 10.08 36.10 5.41
N THR A 140 11.31 36.41 5.01
CA THR A 140 12.26 37.14 5.84
C THR A 140 11.73 38.56 6.03
N SER A 141 11.15 38.78 7.21
CA SER A 141 10.90 40.12 7.75
C SER A 141 12.22 40.91 7.75
N THR A 142 12.36 41.85 6.82
CA THR A 142 13.43 42.85 6.87
C THR A 142 13.04 43.85 7.96
N GLY A 143 13.48 43.57 9.19
CA GLY A 143 13.45 44.54 10.26
C GLY A 143 14.56 45.57 10.05
N GLU A 144 14.26 46.66 9.37
CA GLU A 144 15.11 47.86 9.42
C GLU A 144 14.73 48.68 10.65
N GLY A 145 15.51 48.51 11.72
CA GLY A 145 15.49 49.38 12.89
C GLY A 145 16.19 50.73 12.63
N PRO A 146 15.95 51.74 13.48
CA PRO A 146 16.11 53.16 13.12
C PRO A 146 17.57 53.63 13.15
N ARG A 147 17.92 54.55 12.25
CA ARG A 147 19.16 55.34 12.34
C ARG A 147 18.84 56.80 12.65
N VAL A 148 19.31 57.24 13.82
CA VAL A 148 19.32 58.64 14.28
C VAL A 148 20.72 59.23 14.03
N GLY A 149 20.76 60.53 13.69
CA GLY A 149 21.93 61.42 13.76
C GLY A 149 22.32 61.99 12.39
N ALA A 150 22.43 63.30 12.16
CA ALA A 150 22.45 64.47 13.04
C ALA A 150 21.77 65.67 12.35
#